data_AF-A0A947BRZ6-F1
#
_entry.id   AF-A0A947BRZ6-F1
#
_cell.length_a   1.000
_cell.length_b   1.000
_cell.length_c   1.000
_cell.angle_alpha   90.00
_cell.angle_beta   90.00
_cell.angle_gamma   90.00
#
_symmetry.space_group_name_H-M   'P 1'
#
loop_
_entity.id
_entity.type
_entity.pdbx_description
1 polymer ?
#
loop_
_entity_poly.entity_id
_entity_poly.type
_entity_poly.pdbx_seq_one_letter_code
_entity_poly.pdbx_strand_id
1 'polypeptide(L)'
;FVLHPFDKTWNSTLKITDKLAITTSRDIIEAIASDAGPEKSLIALGYAGWEKGQLEQEIADNAWLCGPADDNILFDLPVTERWAAAAKKIGVDLNLLSTTSGHA
;
A
#
# COMPACT_ATOMS: atom_id res chain seq x y z
N PHE A 1 0.77 -5.02 11.04
CA PHE A 1 1.80 -4.23 10.33
C PHE A 1 1.41 -2.77 10.40
N VAL A 2 2.33 -1.89 10.72
CA VAL A 2 2.12 -0.45 10.72
C VAL A 2 3.02 0.16 9.66
N LEU A 3 2.44 0.70 8.59
CA LEU A 3 3.15 1.45 7.56
C LEU A 3 3.19 2.92 8.00
N HIS A 4 4.36 3.54 7.93
CA HIS A 4 4.57 4.94 8.33
C HIS A 4 5.71 5.57 7.52
N PRO A 5 5.79 6.92 7.48
CA PRO A 5 6.98 7.61 7.00
C PRO A 5 8.24 7.19 7.76
N PHE A 6 9.40 7.20 7.11
CA PHE A 6 10.68 6.86 7.76
C PHE A 6 11.27 8.07 8.50
N ASP A 7 10.55 8.56 9.51
CA ASP A 7 10.93 9.68 10.37
C ASP A 7 11.60 9.19 11.68
N LYS A 8 11.10 8.09 12.22
CA LYS A 8 11.54 7.47 13.46
C LYS A 8 11.66 5.96 13.28
N THR A 9 12.49 5.34 14.10
CA THR A 9 12.67 3.88 14.11
C THR A 9 12.11 3.32 15.40
N TRP A 10 11.42 2.20 15.28
CA TRP A 10 10.90 1.41 16.38
C TRP A 10 11.59 0.04 16.40
N ASN A 11 11.26 -0.77 17.39
CA ASN A 11 11.68 -2.16 17.37
C ASN A 11 11.10 -2.86 16.12
N SER A 12 11.86 -3.74 15.47
CA SER A 12 11.38 -4.47 14.29
C SER A 12 10.83 -3.58 13.15
N THR A 13 11.45 -2.40 12.92
CA THR A 13 11.19 -1.56 11.74
C THR A 13 11.97 -2.08 10.53
N LEU A 14 11.27 -2.35 9.44
CA LEU A 14 11.81 -2.65 8.12
C LEU A 14 11.67 -1.42 7.22
N LYS A 15 12.80 -0.88 6.78
CA LYS A 15 12.83 0.21 5.78
C LYS A 15 12.46 -0.34 4.41
N ILE A 16 11.44 0.23 3.77
CA ILE A 16 11.00 -0.13 2.41
C ILE A 16 11.64 0.80 1.38
N THR A 17 11.63 2.11 1.66
CA THR A 17 12.29 3.15 0.86
C THR A 17 12.94 4.19 1.78
N ASP A 18 13.60 5.20 1.22
CA ASP A 18 14.10 6.34 2.02
C ASP A 18 13.00 7.15 2.71
N LYS A 19 11.74 6.96 2.31
CA LYS A 19 10.58 7.70 2.83
C LYS A 19 9.60 6.83 3.60
N LEU A 20 9.61 5.52 3.41
CA LEU A 20 8.60 4.60 3.97
C LEU A 20 9.24 3.45 4.74
N ALA A 21 8.61 3.11 5.86
CA ALA A 21 8.96 1.95 6.64
C ALA A 21 7.73 1.21 7.17
N ILE A 22 7.93 -0.07 7.45
CA ILE A 22 6.92 -0.96 8.03
C ILE A 22 7.45 -1.45 9.37
N THR A 23 6.65 -1.28 10.41
CA THR A 23 6.95 -1.76 11.75
C THR A 23 5.97 -2.84 12.17
N THR A 24 6.47 -3.91 12.78
CA THR A 24 5.67 -5.07 13.22
C THR A 24 5.58 -5.22 14.75
N SER A 25 6.30 -4.39 15.48
CA SER A 25 6.33 -4.37 16.94
C SER A 25 5.10 -3.70 17.55
N ARG A 26 4.93 -3.86 18.86
CA ARG A 26 3.83 -3.25 19.63
C ARG A 26 4.13 -1.84 20.13
N ASP A 27 5.41 -1.47 20.26
CA ASP A 27 5.84 -0.15 20.74
C ASP A 27 5.37 0.98 19.83
N ILE A 28 5.27 0.77 18.51
CA ILE A 28 4.68 1.77 17.61
C ILE A 28 3.18 1.96 17.86
N ILE A 29 2.45 0.88 18.19
CA ILE A 29 1.01 0.96 18.48
C ILE A 29 0.79 1.70 19.81
N GLU A 30 1.60 1.39 20.83
CA GLU A 30 1.58 2.10 22.12
C GLU A 30 1.95 3.58 21.97
N ALA A 31 2.92 3.89 21.11
CA ALA A 31 3.29 5.27 20.79
C ALA A 31 2.16 6.02 20.10
N ILE A 32 1.48 5.40 19.12
CA ILE A 32 0.29 6.00 18.47
C ILE A 32 -0.82 6.24 19.50
N ALA A 33 -1.08 5.30 20.40
CA ALA A 33 -2.08 5.46 21.46
C ALA A 33 -1.72 6.56 22.48
N SER A 34 -0.44 6.90 22.60
CA SER A 34 0.08 7.92 23.53
C SER A 34 0.38 9.27 22.84
N ASP A 35 -0.11 9.48 21.61
CA ASP A 35 0.15 10.69 20.80
C ASP A 35 1.66 10.94 20.51
N ALA A 36 2.50 9.90 20.63
CA ALA A 36 3.95 9.92 20.41
C ALA A 36 4.38 9.09 19.18
N GLY A 37 3.41 8.65 18.38
CA GLY A 37 3.58 7.92 17.13
C GLY A 37 3.93 8.83 15.95
N PRO A 38 4.10 8.26 14.75
CA PRO A 38 4.31 9.04 13.54
C PRO A 38 3.05 9.85 13.17
N GLU A 39 3.24 11.01 12.55
CA GLU A 39 2.15 11.90 12.12
C GLU A 39 1.15 11.20 11.19
N LYS A 40 1.67 10.32 10.31
CA LYS A 40 0.88 9.52 9.39
C LYS A 40 1.18 8.04 9.62
N SER A 41 0.14 7.24 9.78
CA SER A 41 0.26 5.79 9.90
C SER A 41 -0.91 5.07 9.24
N LEU A 42 -0.63 3.86 8.76
CA LEU A 42 -1.63 2.94 8.27
C LEU A 42 -1.44 1.60 8.97
N ILE A 43 -2.46 1.19 9.71
CA ILE A 43 -2.48 -0.06 10.45
C ILE A 43 -3.21 -1.11 9.61
N ALA A 44 -2.50 -2.19 9.27
CA ALA A 44 -3.04 -3.33 8.53
C ALA A 44 -2.86 -4.63 9.32
N LEU A 45 -3.91 -5.46 9.30
CA LEU A 45 -3.90 -6.81 9.87
C LEU A 45 -3.74 -7.82 8.73
N GLY A 46 -2.68 -8.64 8.79
CA GLY A 46 -2.30 -9.54 7.71
C GLY A 46 -1.44 -8.86 6.64
N TYR A 47 -1.05 -9.64 5.64
CA TYR A 47 -0.33 -9.19 4.45
C TYR A 47 -0.76 -10.05 3.26
N ALA A 48 -0.73 -9.49 2.06
CA ALA A 48 -0.79 -10.28 0.84
C ALA A 48 0.62 -10.77 0.52
N GLY A 49 0.75 -12.06 0.27
CA GLY A 49 2.00 -12.70 -0.13
C GLY A 49 1.78 -13.52 -1.38
N TRP A 50 2.78 -13.55 -2.23
CA TRP A 50 2.77 -14.31 -3.47
C TRP A 50 3.79 -15.43 -3.39
N GLU A 51 3.46 -16.56 -4.03
CA GLU A 51 4.44 -17.60 -4.29
C GLU A 51 5.45 -17.13 -5.36
N LYS A 52 6.58 -17.85 -5.45
CA LYS A 52 7.63 -17.50 -6.40
C LYS A 52 7.11 -17.49 -7.84
N GLY A 53 7.20 -16.33 -8.50
CA GLY A 53 6.78 -16.17 -9.90
C GLY A 53 5.28 -15.89 -10.08
N GLN A 54 4.47 -16.01 -9.02
CA GLN A 54 3.01 -15.83 -9.12
C GLN A 54 2.67 -14.38 -9.47
N LEU A 55 3.29 -13.41 -8.80
CA LEU A 55 3.00 -11.99 -9.03
C LEU A 55 3.32 -11.57 -10.46
N GLU A 56 4.48 -12.00 -10.97
CA GLU A 56 4.91 -11.71 -12.33
C GLU A 56 3.95 -12.29 -13.37
N GLN A 57 3.42 -13.49 -13.10
CA GLN A 57 2.48 -14.17 -13.97
C GLN A 57 1.11 -13.48 -13.96
N GLU A 58 0.60 -13.10 -12.78
CA GLU A 58 -0.66 -12.34 -12.67
C GLU A 58 -0.57 -10.94 -13.31
N ILE A 59 0.60 -10.28 -13.24
CA ILE A 59 0.84 -9.03 -13.97
C ILE A 59 0.83 -9.27 -15.48
N ALA A 60 1.49 -10.35 -15.96
CA ALA A 60 1.51 -10.70 -17.38
C ALA A 60 0.12 -11.06 -17.93
N ASP A 61 -0.72 -11.69 -17.11
CA ASP A 61 -2.12 -12.00 -17.43
C ASP A 61 -3.06 -10.79 -17.31
N ASN A 62 -2.53 -9.59 -17.08
CA ASN A 62 -3.28 -8.34 -16.85
C ASN A 62 -4.28 -8.41 -15.69
N ALA A 63 -4.06 -9.31 -14.72
CA ALA A 63 -4.86 -9.38 -13.50
C ALA A 63 -4.53 -8.25 -12.53
N TRP A 64 -3.30 -7.70 -12.61
CA TRP A 64 -2.88 -6.53 -11.83
C TRP A 64 -2.41 -5.38 -12.71
N LEU A 65 -2.82 -4.17 -12.32
CA LEU A 65 -2.30 -2.92 -12.85
C LEU A 65 -1.27 -2.37 -11.86
N CYS A 66 -0.03 -2.20 -12.32
CA CYS A 66 1.06 -1.70 -11.48
C CYS A 66 1.37 -0.22 -11.78
N GLY A 67 1.68 0.54 -10.74
CA GLY A 67 2.01 1.96 -10.83
C GLY A 67 2.92 2.43 -9.69
N PRO A 68 3.50 3.63 -9.80
CA PRO A 68 4.31 4.20 -8.74
C PRO A 68 3.47 4.48 -7.49
N ALA A 69 4.00 4.11 -6.32
CA ALA A 69 3.40 4.45 -5.04
C ALA A 69 3.36 5.97 -4.83
N ASP A 70 2.34 6.44 -4.11
CA ASP A 70 2.12 7.86 -3.81
C ASP A 70 1.70 8.03 -2.35
N ASP A 71 2.45 8.83 -1.60
CA ASP A 71 2.22 9.07 -0.18
C ASP A 71 0.84 9.71 0.09
N ASN A 72 0.36 10.58 -0.80
CA ASN A 72 -0.97 11.20 -0.69
C ASN A 72 -2.08 10.15 -0.87
N ILE A 73 -1.89 9.19 -1.79
CA ILE A 73 -2.83 8.07 -1.95
C ILE A 73 -2.76 7.12 -0.75
N LEU A 74 -1.58 6.90 -0.17
CA LEU A 74 -1.38 5.98 0.96
C LEU A 74 -1.90 6.51 2.30
N PHE A 75 -1.75 7.80 2.58
CA PHE A 75 -2.01 8.36 3.90
C PHE A 75 -3.12 9.40 3.92
N ASP A 76 -3.22 10.25 2.91
CA ASP A 76 -4.06 11.45 2.96
C ASP A 76 -5.47 11.23 2.37
N LEU A 77 -5.59 10.37 1.35
CA LEU A 77 -6.89 10.08 0.75
C LEU A 77 -7.73 9.10 1.56
N PRO A 78 -9.06 9.30 1.63
CA PRO A 78 -10.00 8.30 2.14
C PRO A 78 -9.88 6.99 1.38
N VAL A 79 -10.00 5.86 2.08
CA VAL A 79 -9.81 4.51 1.51
C VAL A 79 -10.65 4.28 0.25
N THR A 80 -11.88 4.77 0.22
CA THR A 80 -12.81 4.66 -0.91
C THR A 80 -12.34 5.37 -2.18
N GLU A 81 -11.50 6.39 -2.05
CA GLU A 81 -11.01 7.21 -3.17
C GLU A 81 -9.66 6.73 -3.69
N ARG A 82 -8.91 5.96 -2.89
CA ARG A 82 -7.54 5.52 -3.23
C ARG A 82 -7.48 4.72 -4.51
N TRP A 83 -8.45 3.84 -4.73
CA TRP A 83 -8.54 3.01 -5.92
C TRP A 83 -8.67 3.85 -7.20
N ALA A 84 -9.60 4.80 -7.21
CA ALA A 84 -9.79 5.71 -8.34
C ALA A 84 -8.58 6.63 -8.56
N ALA A 85 -7.99 7.16 -7.49
CA ALA A 85 -6.80 7.99 -7.56
C ALA A 85 -5.59 7.22 -8.12
N ALA A 86 -5.38 5.97 -7.70
CA ALA A 86 -4.31 5.11 -8.18
C ALA A 86 -4.47 4.78 -9.67
N ALA A 87 -5.68 4.39 -10.10
CA ALA A 87 -5.96 4.11 -11.50
C ALA A 87 -5.77 5.36 -12.39
N LYS A 88 -6.27 6.51 -11.96
CA LYS A 88 -6.06 7.78 -12.67
C LYS A 88 -4.58 8.14 -12.79
N LYS A 89 -3.78 7.85 -11.77
CA LYS A 89 -2.33 8.12 -11.74
C LYS A 89 -1.55 7.30 -12.79
N ILE A 90 -2.00 6.09 -13.09
CA ILE A 90 -1.44 5.26 -14.18
C ILE A 90 -2.07 5.56 -15.55
N GLY A 91 -2.98 6.54 -15.64
CA GLY A 91 -3.68 6.90 -16.86
C GLY A 91 -4.79 5.93 -17.25
N VAL A 92 -5.24 5.08 -16.33
CA VAL A 92 -6.32 4.12 -16.55
C VAL A 92 -7.64 4.70 -16.05
N ASP A 93 -8.64 4.74 -16.93
CA ASP A 93 -10.01 5.03 -16.53
C ASP A 93 -10.68 3.71 -16.10
N LEU A 94 -10.98 3.61 -14.81
CA LEU A 94 -11.68 2.44 -14.24
C LEU A 94 -13.05 2.20 -14.90
N ASN A 95 -13.69 3.24 -15.44
CA ASN A 95 -14.98 3.10 -16.12
C ASN A 95 -14.84 2.41 -17.49
N LEU A 96 -13.62 2.36 -18.04
CA LEU A 96 -13.29 1.65 -19.27
C LEU A 96 -12.85 0.20 -18.99
N LEU A 97 -12.56 -0.15 -17.73
CA LEU A 97 -12.31 -1.53 -17.31
C LEU A 97 -13.65 -2.26 -17.19
N SER A 98 -14.16 -2.73 -18.34
CA SER A 98 -15.31 -3.63 -18.38
C SER A 98 -15.04 -4.88 -17.54
N THR A 99 -16.02 -5.32 -16.75
CA THR A 99 -16.01 -6.60 -15.99
C THR A 99 -16.05 -7.84 -16.89
N THR A 100 -16.07 -7.67 -18.20
CA THR A 100 -16.05 -8.78 -19.15
C THR A 100 -14.61 -9.09 -19.56
N SER A 101 -14.01 -10.10 -18.93
CA SER A 101 -12.88 -10.82 -19.52
C SER A 101 -13.37 -11.48 -20.82
N GLY A 102 -13.18 -10.79 -21.95
CA GLY A 102 -13.40 -11.36 -23.28
C GLY A 102 -12.19 -12.18 -23.67
N HIS A 103 -12.21 -13.49 -23.40
CA HIS A 103 -11.38 -14.43 -24.14
C HIS A 103 -12.05 -14.70 -25.50
N ALA A 104 -11.28 -14.54 -26.58
CA ALA A 104 -11.53 -15.17 -27.87
C ALA A 104 -10.39 -16.15 -28.14
#